data_AF-A0A6I4SR42-F1
#
_entry.id   AF-A0A6I4SR42-F1
#
_cell.length_a   1.000
_cell.length_b   1.000
_cell.length_c   1.000
_cell.angle_alpha   90.00
_cell.angle_beta   90.00
_cell.angle_gamma   90.00
#
_symmetry.space_group_name_H-M   'P 1'
#
loop_
_entity.id
_entity.type
_entity.pdbx_description
1 polymer ?
#
loop_
_entity_poly.entity_id
_entity_poly.type
_entity_poly.pdbx_seq_one_letter_code
_entity_poly.pdbx_strand_id
1 'polypeptide(L)' 'MEWVHKFVVFASEAKILGLWGLAMICIAAAALIAERRRNRVARIDRIGWVPWTAIFMFSAMIGAGLLALAAKGIAAGQ' A
#
# COMPACT_ATOMS: atom_id res chain seq x y z
N MET A 1 -34.28 -4.77 -9.33
CA MET A 1 -32.98 -4.63 -10.05
C MET A 1 -31.94 -3.80 -9.29
N GLU A 2 -32.16 -3.38 -8.03
CA GLU A 2 -31.13 -2.64 -7.27
C GLU A 2 -29.91 -3.48 -6.88
N TRP A 3 -30.10 -4.78 -6.65
CA TRP A 3 -29.06 -5.64 -6.10
C TRP A 3 -27.89 -5.79 -7.08
N VAL A 4 -28.18 -5.94 -8.38
CA VAL A 4 -27.14 -6.08 -9.42
C VAL A 4 -26.25 -4.83 -9.52
N HIS A 5 -26.82 -3.63 -9.41
CA HIS A 5 -26.04 -2.38 -9.43
C HIS A 5 -25.08 -2.27 -8.24
N LYS A 6 -25.55 -2.59 -7.03
CA LYS A 6 -24.71 -2.59 -5.82
C LYS A 6 -23.53 -3.56 -5.95
N PHE A 7 -23.76 -4.75 -6.54
CA PHE A 7 -22.70 -5.74 -6.76
C PHE A 7 -21.65 -5.29 -7.79
N VAL A 8 -22.08 -4.74 -8.94
CA VAL A 8 -21.14 -4.29 -9.99
C VAL A 8 -20.29 -3.10 -9.52
N VAL A 9 -20.90 -2.17 -8.78
CA VAL A 9 -20.17 -1.03 -8.20
C VAL A 9 -19.14 -1.51 -7.18
N PHE A 10 -19.50 -2.42 -6.28
CA PHE A 10 -18.62 -2.92 -5.24
C PHE A 10 -17.38 -3.66 -5.79
N ALA A 11 -17.57 -4.47 -6.83
CA ALA A 11 -16.46 -5.15 -7.51
C ALA A 11 -15.51 -4.17 -8.23
N SER A 12 -16.03 -3.03 -8.69
CA SER A 12 -15.23 -1.96 -9.31
C SER A 12 -14.41 -1.20 -8.26
N GLU A 13 -15.03 -0.84 -7.15
CA GLU A 13 -14.38 -0.16 -6.02
C GLU A 13 -13.28 -1.02 -5.41
N ALA A 14 -13.52 -2.33 -5.26
CA ALA A 14 -12.53 -3.28 -4.74
C ALA A 14 -11.25 -3.33 -5.59
N LYS A 15 -11.37 -3.24 -6.93
CA LYS A 15 -10.21 -3.20 -7.83
C LYS A 15 -9.39 -1.92 -7.65
N ILE A 16 -10.07 -0.78 -7.51
CA ILE A 16 -9.42 0.52 -7.28
C ILE A 16 -8.69 0.51 -5.93
N LEU A 17 -9.33 0.00 -4.87
CA LEU A 17 -8.71 -0.17 -3.55
C LEU A 17 -7.50 -1.10 -3.61
N GLY A 18 -7.59 -2.19 -4.38
CA GLY A 18 -6.47 -3.12 -4.60
C GLY A 18 -5.27 -2.46 -5.28
N LEU A 19 -5.52 -1.63 -6.30
CA LEU A 19 -4.46 -0.90 -7.00
C LEU A 19 -3.77 0.12 -6.09
N TRP A 20 -4.54 0.88 -5.29
CA TRP A 20 -3.98 1.80 -4.30
C TRP A 20 -3.23 1.07 -3.18
N GLY A 21 -3.73 -0.07 -2.74
CA GLY A 21 -3.06 -0.95 -1.79
C GLY A 21 -1.70 -1.41 -2.31
N LEU A 22 -1.66 -1.89 -3.56
CA LEU A 22 -0.42 -2.27 -4.23
C LEU A 22 0.56 -1.10 -4.34
N ALA A 23 0.09 0.08 -4.74
CA ALA A 23 0.91 1.29 -4.83
C ALA A 23 1.53 1.66 -3.48
N MET A 24 0.77 1.59 -2.39
CA MET A 24 1.26 1.80 -1.03
C MET A 24 2.34 0.77 -0.64
N ILE A 25 2.16 -0.51 -1.00
CA ILE A 25 3.18 -1.54 -0.77
C ILE A 25 4.46 -1.24 -1.57
N CYS A 26 4.35 -0.78 -2.81
CA CYS A 26 5.52 -0.38 -3.61
C CYS A 26 6.28 0.79 -2.95
N ILE A 27 5.57 1.79 -2.42
CA ILE A 27 6.18 2.90 -1.68
C ILE A 27 6.86 2.40 -0.40
N ALA A 28 6.22 1.49 0.33
CA ALA A 28 6.81 0.89 1.52
C ALA A 28 8.11 0.15 1.16
N ALA A 29 8.10 -0.67 0.12
CA ALA A 29 9.28 -1.38 -0.35
C ALA A 29 10.42 -0.42 -0.75
N ALA A 30 10.10 0.67 -1.47
CA ALA A 30 11.07 1.69 -1.84
C ALA A 30 11.67 2.38 -0.59
N ALA A 31 10.83 2.72 0.40
CA ALA A 31 11.29 3.30 1.65
C ALA A 31 12.21 2.35 2.44
N LEU A 32 11.89 1.05 2.49
CA LEU A 32 12.75 0.04 3.11
C LEU A 32 14.10 -0.08 2.40
N ILE A 33 14.13 -0.03 1.07
CA ILE A 33 15.37 -0.03 0.29
C ILE A 33 16.18 1.23 0.57
N ALA A 34 15.53 2.40 0.63
CA ALA A 34 16.19 3.67 0.96
C ALA A 34 16.82 3.65 2.36
N GLU A 35 16.13 3.08 3.35
CA GLU A 35 16.66 2.92 4.70
C GLU A 35 17.86 1.95 4.73
N ARG A 36 17.77 0.82 4.02
CA ARG A 36 18.91 -0.11 3.87
C ARG A 36 20.11 0.54 3.19
N ARG A 37 19.87 1.41 2.20
CA ARG A 37 20.94 2.18 1.55
C ARG A 37 21.55 3.18 2.54
N ARG A 38 20.72 3.88 3.32
CA ARG A 38 21.16 4.81 4.37
C ARG A 38 22.07 4.11 5.39
N ASN A 39 21.69 2.94 5.88
CA ASN A 39 22.49 2.17 6.84
C ASN A 39 23.83 1.65 6.29
N ARG A 40 24.01 1.57 4.97
CA ARG A 40 25.28 1.15 4.34
C ARG A 40 26.25 2.30 4.12
N VAL A 41 25.82 3.55 4.24
CA VAL A 41 26.67 4.72 4.03
C VAL A 41 27.32 5.14 5.35
N ALA A 42 28.66 5.08 5.41
CA ALA A 42 29.45 5.35 6.62
C ALA A 42 29.37 6.80 7.14
N ARG A 43 28.81 7.74 6.37
CA ARG A 43 28.62 9.15 6.78
C ARG A 43 27.14 9.51 6.78
N ILE A 44 26.53 9.43 7.95
CA ILE A 44 25.10 9.73 8.17
C ILE A 44 24.76 11.21 7.89
N ASP A 45 25.74 12.11 8.04
CA ASP A 45 25.58 13.57 7.86
C ASP A 45 25.14 14.03 6.46
N ARG A 46 25.23 13.18 5.42
CA ARG A 46 24.88 13.55 4.04
C ARG A 46 23.56 12.96 3.52
N ILE A 47 22.82 12.19 4.33
CA ILE A 47 21.75 11.31 3.80
C ILE A 47 20.35 11.94 3.85
N GLY A 48 20.23 13.18 4.35
CA GLY A 48 18.94 13.86 4.45
C GLY A 48 18.07 13.38 5.60
N TRP A 49 17.07 14.18 5.97
CA TRP A 49 16.26 14.00 7.19
C TRP A 49 15.15 12.94 7.05
N VAL A 50 14.82 12.50 5.84
CA VAL A 50 13.60 11.72 5.56
C VAL A 50 13.47 10.48 6.48
N PRO A 51 12.34 10.34 7.21
CA PRO A 51 12.10 9.21 8.12
C PRO A 51 11.60 7.98 7.35
N TRP A 52 12.49 7.33 6.61
CA TRP A 52 12.16 6.18 5.75
C TRP A 52 11.43 5.05 6.48
N THR A 53 11.80 4.77 7.73
CA THR A 53 11.13 3.75 8.57
C THR A 53 9.67 4.10 8.86
N ALA A 54 9.37 5.37 9.12
CA ALA A 54 7.99 5.82 9.33
C ALA A 54 7.17 5.71 8.04
N ILE A 55 7.74 6.15 6.91
CA ILE A 55 7.09 6.02 5.58
C ILE A 55 6.81 4.55 5.28
N PHE A 56 7.80 3.68 5.47
CA PHE A 56 7.63 2.24 5.32
C PHE A 56 6.48 1.71 6.18
N MET A 57 6.46 2.02 7.48
CA MET A 57 5.42 1.52 8.40
C MET A 57 4.02 1.96 8.00
N PHE A 58 3.81 3.26 7.77
CA PHE A 58 2.48 3.78 7.45
C PHE A 58 2.00 3.29 6.09
N SER A 59 2.86 3.32 5.07
CA SER A 59 2.50 2.81 3.74
C SER A 59 2.26 1.30 3.76
N ALA A 60 3.04 0.51 4.51
CA ALA A 60 2.81 -0.92 4.65
C ALA A 60 1.47 -1.21 5.34
N MET A 61 1.15 -0.49 6.43
CA MET A 61 -0.08 -0.69 7.19
C MET A 61 -1.31 -0.31 6.35
N ILE A 62 -1.28 0.85 5.69
CA ILE A 62 -2.37 1.30 4.81
C ILE A 62 -2.51 0.36 3.61
N GLY A 63 -1.39 0.01 2.96
CA GLY A 63 -1.38 -0.89 1.81
C GLY A 63 -1.94 -2.27 2.15
N ALA A 64 -1.52 -2.86 3.27
CA ALA A 64 -2.04 -4.13 3.74
C ALA A 64 -3.55 -4.05 4.06
N GLY A 65 -4.01 -2.97 4.69
CA GLY A 65 -5.43 -2.75 4.96
C GLY A 65 -6.26 -2.64 3.68
N LEU A 66 -5.80 -1.86 2.71
CA LEU A 66 -6.47 -1.71 1.40
C LEU A 66 -6.52 -3.02 0.62
N LEU A 67 -5.43 -3.79 0.61
CA LEU A 67 -5.38 -5.10 -0.04
C LEU A 67 -6.32 -6.10 0.65
N ALA A 68 -6.41 -6.09 1.98
CA ALA A 68 -7.32 -6.96 2.72
C ALA A 68 -8.81 -6.63 2.41
N LEU A 69 -9.15 -5.35 2.31
CA LEU A 69 -10.49 -4.90 1.92
C LEU A 69 -10.80 -5.26 0.47
N ALA A 70 -9.86 -5.02 -0.44
CA ALA A 70 -9.99 -5.40 -1.85
C ALA A 70 -10.17 -6.91 -2.02
N ALA A 71 -9.39 -7.72 -1.30
CA ALA A 71 -9.51 -9.17 -1.32
C ALA A 71 -10.89 -9.64 -0.85
N LYS A 72 -11.43 -9.06 0.24
CA LYS A 72 -12.80 -9.34 0.68
C LYS A 72 -13.84 -8.91 -0.36
N GLY A 73 -13.67 -7.74 -0.99
CA GLY A 73 -14.59 -7.25 -2.00
C GLY A 73 -14.60 -8.10 -3.27
N ILE A 74 -13.43 -8.64 -3.66
CA ILE A 74 -13.31 -9.59 -4.76
C ILE A 74 -13.92 -10.95 -4.39
N ALA A 75 -13.62 -11.48 -3.19
CA ALA A 75 -14.14 -12.76 -2.74
C ALA A 75 -15.66 -12.76 -2.52
N ALA A 76 -16.23 -11.63 -2.11
CA ALA A 76 -17.68 -11.44 -2.02
C ALA A 76 -18.36 -11.23 -3.38
N GLY A 77 -17.58 -10.93 -4.43
CA GLY A 77 -18.04 -10.76 -5.81
C GLY A 77 -17.88 -12.00 -6.70
N GLN A 78 -17.41 -13.13 -6.14
CA GLN A 78 -17.40 -14.45 -6.79
C GLN A 78 -18.59 -15.29 -6.35
#